data_AF-A0A9E4G2R3-F1
#
_entry.id   AF-A0A9E4G2R3-F1
#
_cell.length_a   1.000
_cell.length_b   1.000
_cell.length_c   1.000
_cell.angle_alpha   90.00
_cell.angle_beta   90.00
_cell.angle_gamma   90.00
#
_symmetry.space_group_name_H-M   'P 1'
#
loop_
_entity.id
_entity.type
_entity.pdbx_description
1 polymer ?
#
loop_
_entity_poly.entity_id
_entity_poly.type
_entity_poly.pdbx_seq_one_letter_code
_entity_poly.pdbx_strand_id
1 'polypeptide(L)'
;MDIDFQCRGATMNIRYLEKAKSLANRPYQAQVFLDETTDGEAVYVAIVPEMPGCIAHGDTIDEALEWLESAKLDHIWFLLDKNLDVPDPQMLNSGVVFNAPHYEDVDAANASASGGMVTPSVTA
;
A
#
# COMPACT_ATOMS: atom_id res chain seq x y z
N MET A 1 -12.65 13.50 -18.73
CA MET A 1 -12.67 13.17 -17.30
C MET A 1 -11.82 14.21 -16.62
N ASP A 2 -12.46 15.27 -16.15
CA ASP A 2 -11.84 16.30 -15.32
C ASP A 2 -11.86 15.76 -13.89
N ILE A 3 -10.72 15.24 -13.45
CA ILE A 3 -10.55 14.78 -12.08
C ILE A 3 -10.33 16.05 -11.26
N ASP A 4 -11.42 16.58 -10.69
CA ASP A 4 -11.37 17.68 -9.73
C ASP A 4 -10.65 17.21 -8.47
N PHE A 5 -9.34 17.42 -8.46
CA PHE A 5 -8.45 17.08 -7.36
C PHE A 5 -8.79 17.94 -6.13
N GLN A 6 -9.64 17.44 -5.24
CA GLN A 6 -10.12 18.14 -4.06
C GLN A 6 -9.08 18.20 -2.93
N CYS A 7 -7.96 18.87 -3.16
CA CYS A 7 -7.16 19.45 -2.08
C CYS A 7 -7.71 20.83 -1.76
N ARG A 8 -8.64 20.90 -0.78
CA ARG A 8 -9.24 22.14 -0.26
C ARG A 8 -8.19 23.25 -0.04
N GLY A 9 -8.11 24.20 -0.97
CA GLY A 9 -7.49 25.51 -0.77
C GLY A 9 -6.01 25.67 -1.14
N ALA A 10 -5.34 24.68 -1.73
CA ALA A 10 -4.00 24.88 -2.29
C ALA A 10 -4.12 25.31 -3.76
N THR A 11 -3.70 26.53 -4.08
CA THR A 11 -3.57 26.97 -5.47
C THR A 11 -2.54 26.10 -6.17
N MET A 12 -3.01 25.06 -6.88
CA MET A 12 -2.18 24.21 -7.73
C MET A 12 -1.41 25.09 -8.72
N ASN A 13 -0.10 25.17 -8.53
CA ASN A 13 0.78 25.96 -9.36
C ASN A 13 0.90 25.25 -10.70
N ILE A 14 0.17 25.76 -11.70
CA ILE A 14 -0.02 25.14 -13.03
C ILE A 14 1.32 24.76 -13.68
N ARG A 15 2.39 25.51 -13.37
CA ARG A 15 3.74 25.26 -13.87
C ARG A 15 4.31 23.88 -13.49
N TYR A 16 3.95 23.34 -12.33
CA TYR A 16 4.44 22.03 -11.89
C TYR A 16 3.53 20.87 -12.30
N LEU A 17 2.32 21.16 -12.79
CA LEU A 17 1.35 20.13 -13.17
C LEU A 17 1.82 19.27 -14.34
N GLU A 18 2.35 19.88 -15.41
CA GLU A 18 2.87 19.14 -16.57
C GLU A 18 4.07 18.26 -16.20
N LYS A 19 4.97 18.81 -15.37
CA LYS A 19 6.14 18.07 -14.87
C LYS A 19 5.69 16.91 -13.98
N ALA A 20 4.73 17.13 -13.07
CA ALA A 20 4.18 16.10 -12.22
C ALA A 20 3.54 14.98 -13.04
N LYS A 21 2.75 15.32 -14.07
CA LYS A 21 2.16 14.33 -15.00
C LYS A 21 3.21 13.49 -15.71
N SER A 22 4.26 14.13 -16.24
CA SER A 22 5.35 13.42 -16.92
C SER A 22 6.09 12.47 -15.97
N LEU A 23 6.32 12.89 -14.73
CA LEU A 23 6.94 12.05 -13.70
C LEU A 23 6.00 10.92 -13.26
N ALA A 24 4.71 11.19 -13.06
CA ALA A 24 3.70 10.22 -12.62
C ALA A 24 3.45 9.10 -13.64
N ASN A 25 3.69 9.35 -14.93
CA ASN A 25 3.59 8.37 -16.02
C ASN A 25 4.79 7.40 -16.08
N ARG A 26 5.77 7.54 -15.18
CA ARG A 26 6.82 6.54 -15.02
C ARG A 26 6.23 5.24 -14.47
N PRO A 27 6.86 4.08 -14.75
CA PRO A 27 6.36 2.77 -14.35
C PRO A 27 6.59 2.50 -12.86
N TYR A 28 5.95 3.28 -11.99
CA TYR A 28 5.97 3.04 -10.55
C TYR A 28 5.20 1.77 -10.19
N GLN A 29 5.67 1.06 -9.18
CA GLN A 29 5.01 -0.13 -8.69
C GLN A 29 3.81 0.23 -7.80
N ALA A 30 2.62 -0.20 -8.19
CA ALA A 30 1.45 -0.21 -7.31
C ALA A 30 1.34 -1.58 -6.64
N GLN A 31 1.10 -1.61 -5.32
CA GLN A 31 0.75 -2.80 -4.58
C GLN A 31 -0.65 -2.62 -4.01
N VAL A 32 -1.51 -3.61 -4.21
CA VAL A 32 -2.88 -3.61 -3.67
C VAL A 32 -3.01 -4.81 -2.75
N PHE A 33 -3.53 -4.57 -1.55
CA PHE A 33 -3.85 -5.61 -0.58
C PHE A 33 -5.23 -5.34 0.02
N LEU A 34 -5.85 -6.38 0.55
CA LEU A 34 -7.10 -6.28 1.28
C LEU A 34 -6.79 -5.92 2.73
N ASP A 35 -7.53 -4.96 3.27
CA ASP A 35 -7.47 -4.55 4.67
C ASP A 35 -8.90 -4.45 5.22
N GLU A 36 -9.06 -4.28 6.53
CA GLU A 36 -10.35 -4.11 7.18
C GLU A 36 -10.45 -2.73 7.83
N THR A 37 -11.57 -2.03 7.62
CA THR A 37 -11.83 -0.78 8.33
C THR A 37 -12.12 -1.05 9.81
N THR A 38 -12.12 0.02 10.62
CA THR A 38 -12.45 -0.05 12.06
C THR A 38 -13.83 -0.62 12.35
N ASP A 39 -14.73 -0.57 11.37
CA ASP A 39 -16.09 -1.11 11.43
C ASP A 39 -16.19 -2.57 10.95
N GLY A 40 -15.07 -3.19 10.52
CA GLY A 40 -15.00 -4.59 10.08
C GLY A 40 -15.39 -4.83 8.61
N GLU A 41 -15.46 -3.77 7.80
CA GLU A 41 -15.70 -3.88 6.36
C GLU A 41 -14.38 -4.05 5.60
N ALA A 42 -14.35 -4.96 4.62
CA ALA A 42 -13.17 -5.20 3.81
C ALA A 42 -12.99 -4.09 2.77
N VAL A 43 -11.80 -3.50 2.71
CA VAL A 43 -11.42 -2.41 1.81
C VAL A 43 -10.13 -2.76 1.05
N TYR A 44 -10.04 -2.36 -0.21
CA TYR A 44 -8.81 -2.51 -0.98
C TYR A 44 -7.92 -1.29 -0.75
N VAL A 45 -6.70 -1.53 -0.27
CA VAL A 45 -5.70 -0.49 -0.05
C VAL A 45 -4.62 -0.62 -1.10
N ALA A 46 -4.41 0.47 -1.85
CA ALA A 46 -3.40 0.58 -2.88
C ALA A 46 -2.27 1.52 -2.41
N ILE A 47 -1.03 1.10 -2.57
CA ILE A 47 0.16 1.85 -2.16
C ILE A 47 1.22 1.87 -3.25
N VAL A 48 2.06 2.90 -3.24
CA VAL A 48 3.32 2.91 -3.99
C VAL A 48 4.48 2.83 -2.98
N PRO A 49 5.19 1.69 -2.88
CA PRO A 49 6.27 1.50 -1.90
C PRO A 49 7.38 2.55 -2.00
N GLU A 50 7.54 3.11 -3.19
CA GLU A 50 8.59 4.07 -3.53
C GLU A 50 8.28 5.49 -3.06
N MET A 51 7.00 5.78 -2.86
CA MET A 51 6.48 7.07 -2.43
C MET A 51 5.78 6.87 -1.09
N PRO A 52 6.54 6.85 0.03
CA PRO A 52 5.98 6.65 1.35
C PRO A 52 4.96 7.75 1.65
N GLY A 53 3.72 7.34 1.96
CA GLY A 53 2.60 8.24 2.19
C GLY A 53 1.67 8.43 0.99
N CYS A 54 1.98 7.85 -0.18
CA CYS A 54 1.05 7.76 -1.29
C CYS A 54 0.20 6.48 -1.14
N ILE A 55 -0.94 6.63 -0.45
CA ILE A 55 -1.88 5.56 -0.11
C ILE A 55 -3.26 5.96 -0.59
N ALA A 56 -3.97 5.04 -1.21
CA ALA A 56 -5.37 5.18 -1.59
C ALA A 56 -6.16 3.94 -1.16
N HIS A 57 -7.46 4.10 -0.96
CA HIS A 57 -8.36 2.99 -0.68
C HIS A 57 -9.59 3.07 -1.57
N GLY A 58 -10.26 1.94 -1.76
CA GLY A 58 -11.51 1.85 -2.48
C GLY A 58 -12.26 0.56 -2.17
N ASP A 59 -13.54 0.53 -2.52
CA ASP A 59 -14.38 -0.65 -2.34
C ASP A 59 -13.99 -1.76 -3.34
N THR A 60 -13.29 -1.38 -4.41
CA THR A 60 -12.77 -2.27 -5.44
C THR A 60 -11.30 -1.99 -5.77
N ILE A 61 -10.63 -2.97 -6.39
CA ILE A 61 -9.24 -2.84 -6.84
C ILE A 61 -9.10 -1.68 -7.85
N ASP A 62 -10.01 -1.62 -8.83
CA ASP A 62 -9.99 -0.57 -9.87
C ASP A 62 -10.16 0.83 -9.26
N GLU A 63 -11.08 0.99 -8.32
CA GLU A 63 -11.30 2.26 -7.62
C GLU A 63 -10.08 2.66 -6.79
N ALA A 64 -9.50 1.73 -6.02
CA ALA A 64 -8.30 2.00 -5.24
C ALA A 64 -7.12 2.43 -6.14
N LEU A 65 -6.99 1.85 -7.34
CA LEU A 65 -5.97 2.23 -8.32
C LEU A 65 -6.24 3.61 -8.95
N GLU A 66 -7.49 3.94 -9.29
CA GLU A 66 -7.87 5.25 -9.81
C GLU A 66 -7.55 6.37 -8.81
N TRP A 67 -7.87 6.14 -7.54
CA TRP A 67 -7.51 7.06 -6.46
C TRP A 67 -6.00 7.14 -6.25
N LEU A 68 -5.28 6.02 -6.39
CA LEU A 68 -3.82 5.99 -6.28
C LEU A 68 -3.14 6.81 -7.38
N GLU A 69 -3.64 6.75 -8.61
CA GLU A 69 -3.11 7.55 -9.72
C GLU A 69 -3.23 9.04 -9.47
N SER A 70 -4.39 9.45 -8.95
CA SER A 70 -4.64 10.82 -8.51
C SER A 70 -3.68 11.19 -7.39
N ALA A 71 -3.65 10.41 -6.30
CA ALA A 71 -2.78 10.68 -5.15
C ALA A 71 -1.30 10.79 -5.52
N LYS A 72 -0.83 9.96 -6.47
CA LYS A 72 0.52 9.99 -7.01
C LYS A 72 0.84 11.31 -7.71
N LEU A 73 -0.06 11.77 -8.60
CA LEU A 73 0.12 13.05 -9.30
C LEU A 73 0.28 14.19 -8.30
N ASP A 74 -0.56 14.20 -7.27
CA ASP A 74 -0.56 15.25 -6.26
C ASP A 74 0.64 15.20 -5.33
N HIS A 75 1.05 14.00 -4.93
CA HIS A 75 2.25 13.82 -4.13
C HIS A 75 3.48 14.34 -4.88
N ILE A 76 3.64 13.97 -6.15
CA ILE A 76 4.74 14.46 -6.99
C ILE A 76 4.65 15.98 -7.18
N TRP A 77 3.44 16.52 -7.42
CA TRP A 77 3.25 17.96 -7.53
C TRP A 77 3.67 18.69 -6.24
N PHE A 78 3.29 18.16 -5.07
CA PHE A 78 3.67 18.71 -3.79
C PHE A 78 5.18 18.65 -3.55
N LEU A 79 5.84 17.54 -3.89
CA LEU A 79 7.30 17.43 -3.83
C LEU A 79 7.98 18.50 -4.70
N LEU A 80 7.48 18.72 -5.92
CA LEU A 80 7.98 19.75 -6.82
C LEU A 80 7.75 21.17 -6.28
N ASP A 81 6.58 21.46 -5.69
CA ASP A 81 6.28 22.76 -5.08
C ASP A 81 7.20 23.05 -3.88
N LYS A 82 7.48 22.03 -3.07
CA LYS A 82 8.44 22.10 -1.95
C LYS A 82 9.90 22.02 -2.38
N ASN A 83 10.17 21.89 -3.68
CA ASN A 83 11.51 21.75 -4.24
C ASN A 83 12.28 20.56 -3.61
N LEU A 84 11.55 19.48 -3.34
CA LEU A 84 12.03 18.19 -2.87
C LEU A 84 12.29 17.25 -4.07
N ASP A 85 13.18 16.29 -3.88
CA ASP A 85 13.48 15.28 -4.89
C ASP A 85 12.33 14.27 -5.01
N VAL A 86 12.00 13.92 -6.26
CA VAL A 86 10.99 12.92 -6.59
C VAL A 86 11.71 11.57 -6.75
N PRO A 87 11.30 10.51 -6.03
CA PRO A 87 11.92 9.21 -6.15
C PRO A 87 11.74 8.63 -7.55
N ASP A 88 12.77 7.94 -8.06
CA ASP A 88 12.71 7.22 -9.33
C ASP A 88 12.11 5.82 -9.15
N PRO A 89 11.39 5.30 -10.17
CA PRO A 89 10.80 3.96 -10.14
C PRO A 89 11.88 2.86 -10.03
N GLN A 90 11.71 1.97 -9.07
CA GLN A 90 12.45 0.74 -8.85
C GLN A 90 11.99 -0.19 -9.97
N MET A 91 12.90 -0.47 -10.91
CA MET A 91 12.62 -1.45 -11.94
C MET A 91 12.29 -2.80 -11.28
N LEU A 92 11.14 -3.36 -11.65
CA LEU A 92 10.71 -4.68 -11.18
C LEU A 92 11.73 -5.72 -11.62
N ASN A 93 12.57 -6.15 -10.69
CA ASN A 93 13.24 -7.44 -10.82
C ASN A 93 12.11 -8.48 -10.79
N SER A 94 11.89 -9.16 -11.91
CA SER A 94 10.78 -10.09 -12.09
C SER A 94 10.78 -11.17 -11.00
N GLY A 95 9.82 -11.11 -10.06
CA GLY A 95 9.54 -12.19 -9.12
C GLY A 95 9.62 -11.80 -7.65
N VAL A 96 8.60 -11.09 -7.15
CA VAL A 96 8.29 -11.14 -5.70
C VAL A 96 6.81 -11.42 -5.56
N VAL A 97 6.48 -12.66 -5.22
CA VAL A 97 5.16 -13.05 -4.75
C VAL A 97 5.09 -12.64 -3.28
N PHE A 98 4.31 -11.60 -2.97
CA PHE A 98 3.99 -11.28 -1.59
C PHE A 98 2.87 -12.23 -1.15
N ASN A 99 3.23 -13.35 -0.53
CA ASN A 99 2.28 -14.09 0.28
C ASN A 99 1.88 -13.18 1.44
N ALA A 100 0.66 -12.64 1.40
CA ALA A 100 0.08 -12.01 2.58
C ALA A 100 0.08 -13.05 3.71
N PRO A 101 0.59 -12.73 4.92
CA PRO A 101 0.38 -13.59 6.06
C PRO A 101 -1.13 -13.64 6.29
N HIS A 102 -1.72 -14.81 6.08
CA HIS A 102 -3.08 -15.09 6.53
C HIS A 102 -3.06 -14.88 8.05
N TYR A 103 -3.66 -13.80 8.52
CA TYR A 103 -3.86 -13.58 9.94
C TYR A 103 -4.92 -14.59 10.39
N GLU A 104 -4.47 -15.79 10.75
CA GLU A 104 -5.28 -16.72 11.51
C GLU A 104 -5.52 -16.06 12.87
N ASP A 105 -6.79 -16.05 13.26
CA ASP A 105 -7.36 -15.41 14.43
C ASP A 105 -6.47 -15.54 15.67
N VAL A 106 -6.10 -14.41 16.29
CA VAL A 106 -5.51 -14.39 17.64
C VAL A 106 -6.58 -14.62 18.71
N ASP A 107 -7.39 -15.66 18.55
CA ASP A 107 -8.37 -16.07 19.53
C ASP A 107 -7.69 -16.91 20.62
N ALA A 108 -7.31 -16.20 21.68
CA ALA A 108 -7.62 -16.56 23.05
C ALA A 108 -7.86 -18.07 23.35
N ALA A 109 -6.79 -18.86 23.55
CA ALA A 109 -6.73 -19.96 24.55
C ALA A 109 -5.40 -20.76 24.47
N ASN A 110 -4.27 -20.16 24.83
CA ASN A 110 -3.22 -20.95 25.49
C ASN A 110 -3.54 -21.00 26.98
N ALA A 111 -4.57 -21.77 27.30
CA ALA A 111 -4.72 -22.37 28.61
C ALA A 111 -4.95 -23.85 28.37
N SER A 112 -4.09 -24.66 29.00
CA SER A 112 -4.27 -26.07 29.36
C SER A 112 -3.37 -27.09 28.65
N ALA A 113 -2.81 -27.95 29.52
CA ALA A 113 -2.28 -29.29 29.31
C ALA A 113 -0.80 -29.38 28.87
N SER A 114 0.16 -29.45 29.80
CA SER A 114 0.47 -30.55 30.75
C SER A 114 1.01 -31.83 30.10
N GLY A 115 2.29 -32.12 30.38
CA GLY A 115 2.75 -33.46 30.75
C GLY A 115 3.10 -34.43 29.62
N GLY A 116 4.36 -34.90 29.61
CA GLY A 116 4.77 -35.99 28.73
C GLY A 116 6.25 -36.36 28.84
N MET A 117 6.65 -36.75 30.04
CA MET A 117 7.97 -37.25 30.44
C MET A 117 8.51 -38.34 29.48
N VAL A 118 9.70 -38.14 28.91
CA VAL A 118 10.44 -39.19 28.20
C VAL A 118 11.27 -40.01 29.19
N THR A 119 11.08 -41.32 29.21
CA THR A 119 12.09 -42.26 29.72
C THR A 119 12.29 -43.41 28.73
N PRO A 120 13.51 -43.98 28.65
CA PRO A 120 13.86 -44.96 27.64
C PRO A 120 13.70 -46.39 28.16
N SER A 121 13.16 -47.30 27.36
CA SER A 121 13.42 -48.73 27.50
C SER A 121 12.99 -49.49 26.26
N VAL A 122 13.94 -50.14 25.58
CA VAL A 122 13.73 -51.49 25.04
C VAL A 122 15.10 -52.17 24.95
N THR A 123 15.25 -53.17 25.79
CA THR A 123 16.17 -54.29 25.67
C THR A 123 15.62 -55.26 24.62
N ALA A 124 16.48 -55.82 23.78
CA ALA A 124 16.36 -57.17 23.24
C ALA A 124 17.75 -57.73 23.00
#